data_AF-A0A4Y7U6Q1-F1
#
_entry.id   AF-A0A4Y7U6Q1-F1
#
_cell.length_a   1.000
_cell.length_b   1.000
_cell.length_c   1.000
_cell.angle_alpha   90.00
_cell.angle_beta   90.00
_cell.angle_gamma   90.00
#
_symmetry.space_group_name_H-M   'P 1'
#
loop_
_entity.id
_entity.type
_entity.pdbx_description
1 polymer ?
#
loop_
_entity_poly.entity_id
_entity_poly.type
_entity_poly.pdbx_seq_one_letter_code
_entity_poly.pdbx_strand_id
1 'polypeptide(L)'
;MAKSFTYYLTLSVIKFKGIKRNFSEHPIDFLKLRKDDVHSPKSKFFKTHSTSFSVAGTTVTEVKSKYNSDKLLVFIHGGAFVSGPSQHHWDSVEKIAKGTQYTIWMCNYPKAPE
;
A
#
# COMPACT_ATOMS: atom_id res chain seq x y z
N MET A 1 -15.89 -26.67 7.30
CA MET A 1 -15.56 -26.54 5.86
C MET A 1 -14.08 -26.83 5.65
N ALA A 2 -13.74 -27.77 4.78
CA ALA A 2 -12.34 -28.01 4.40
C ALA A 2 -11.78 -26.76 3.69
N LYS A 3 -10.56 -26.35 4.03
CA LYS A 3 -9.90 -25.21 3.38
C LYS A 3 -9.23 -25.67 2.08
N SER A 4 -9.14 -24.78 1.09
CA SER A 4 -8.51 -25.12 -0.20
C SER A 4 -7.00 -25.36 -0.03
N PHE A 5 -6.39 -26.10 -0.97
CA PHE A 5 -4.93 -26.26 -1.01
C PHE A 5 -4.21 -24.90 -1.05
N THR A 6 -4.71 -23.96 -1.85
CA THR A 6 -4.19 -22.59 -1.94
C THR A 6 -4.17 -21.89 -0.59
N TYR A 7 -5.20 -22.08 0.25
CA TYR A 7 -5.22 -21.49 1.59
C TYR A 7 -4.03 -21.94 2.44
N TYR A 8 -3.73 -23.24 2.45
CA TYR A 8 -2.59 -23.77 3.21
C TYR A 8 -1.26 -23.31 2.64
N LEU A 9 -1.13 -23.26 1.30
CA LEU A 9 0.07 -22.73 0.65
C LEU A 9 0.31 -21.26 1.02
N THR A 10 -0.71 -20.41 0.92
CA THR A 10 -0.62 -19.00 1.32
C THR A 10 -0.26 -18.85 2.79
N LEU A 11 -0.89 -19.62 3.67
CA LEU A 11 -0.59 -19.59 5.11
C LEU A 11 0.87 -19.97 5.39
N SER A 12 1.38 -20.99 4.72
CA SER A 12 2.79 -21.41 4.84
C SER A 12 3.72 -20.28 4.39
N VAL A 13 3.49 -19.66 3.24
CA VAL A 13 4.31 -18.54 2.74
C VAL A 13 4.31 -17.37 3.73
N ILE A 14 3.16 -17.00 4.29
CA ILE A 14 3.06 -15.91 5.28
C ILE A 14 3.85 -16.25 6.55
N LYS A 15 3.77 -17.50 7.03
CA LYS A 15 4.54 -17.98 8.19
C LYS A 15 6.04 -17.96 7.90
N PHE A 16 6.48 -18.43 6.74
CA PHE A 16 7.89 -18.41 6.33
C PHE A 16 8.45 -16.99 6.22
N LYS A 17 7.66 -16.04 5.72
CA LYS A 17 8.06 -14.62 5.69
C LYS A 17 8.25 -14.02 7.09
N GLY A 18 7.73 -14.66 8.15
CA GLY A 18 7.95 -14.22 9.53
C GLY A 18 7.32 -12.87 9.85
N ILE A 19 6.34 -12.38 9.08
CA ILE A 19 5.71 -11.07 9.28
C ILE A 19 5.17 -10.95 10.70
N LYS A 20 4.41 -11.95 11.17
CA LYS A 20 3.88 -11.97 12.54
C LYS A 20 4.97 -11.88 13.60
N ARG A 21 6.13 -12.51 13.36
CA ARG A 21 7.26 -12.46 14.30
C ARG A 21 7.82 -11.04 14.41
N ASN A 22 8.02 -10.36 13.27
CA ASN A 22 8.51 -8.97 13.27
C ASN A 22 7.58 -8.02 14.04
N PHE A 23 6.26 -8.23 13.97
CA PHE A 23 5.29 -7.42 14.73
C PHE A 23 5.16 -7.83 16.21
N SER A 24 5.68 -9.00 16.61
CA SER A 24 5.64 -9.48 18.00
C SER A 24 6.91 -9.14 18.79
N GLU A 25 7.94 -8.60 18.13
CA GLU A 25 9.18 -8.17 18.75
C GLU A 25 8.96 -6.85 19.54
N HIS A 26 9.60 -6.74 20.71
CA HIS A 26 9.52 -5.57 21.58
C HIS A 26 10.94 -5.09 21.95
N PRO A 27 11.36 -3.87 21.55
CA PRO A 27 10.62 -2.92 20.71
C PRO A 27 10.45 -3.46 19.27
N ILE A 28 9.41 -2.98 18.58
CA ILE A 28 9.15 -3.36 17.18
C ILE A 28 10.27 -2.84 16.28
N ASP A 29 10.85 -3.71 15.45
CA ASP A 29 11.85 -3.29 14.46
C ASP A 29 11.16 -2.65 13.25
N PHE A 30 10.74 -1.40 13.43
CA PHE A 30 10.06 -0.63 12.39
C PHE A 30 10.97 -0.36 11.18
N LEU A 31 12.29 -0.26 11.37
CA LEU A 31 13.24 -0.10 10.28
C LEU A 31 13.21 -1.30 9.34
N LYS A 32 13.17 -2.51 9.90
CA LYS A 32 13.02 -3.75 9.12
C LYS A 32 11.67 -3.83 8.41
N LEU A 33 10.58 -3.40 9.05
CA LEU A 33 9.26 -3.37 8.43
C LEU A 33 9.18 -2.39 7.26
N ARG A 34 9.83 -1.22 7.38
CA ARG A 34 9.84 -0.17 6.36
C ARG A 34 10.75 -0.46 5.17
N LYS A 35 11.58 -1.52 5.20
CA LYS A 35 12.37 -1.94 4.04
C LYS A 35 11.51 -2.33 2.84
N ASP A 36 10.29 -2.77 3.10
CA ASP A 36 9.32 -3.15 2.08
C ASP A 36 8.44 -1.97 1.62
N ASP A 37 8.67 -0.77 2.16
CA ASP A 37 7.93 0.43 1.80
C ASP A 37 8.31 0.87 0.38
N VAL A 38 7.29 1.28 -0.36
CA VAL A 38 7.39 1.74 -1.74
C VAL A 38 6.73 3.11 -1.79
N HIS A 39 7.51 4.18 -1.62
CA HIS A 39 6.97 5.54 -1.67
C HIS A 39 6.58 5.99 -3.08
N SER A 40 7.26 5.44 -4.11
CA SER A 40 7.00 5.75 -5.51
C SER A 40 6.72 4.45 -6.29
N PRO A 41 5.52 4.31 -6.88
CA PRO A 41 5.17 3.10 -7.62
C PRO A 41 5.94 3.01 -8.93
N LYS A 42 6.46 1.82 -9.27
CA LYS A 42 7.33 1.61 -10.43
C LYS A 42 6.62 1.06 -11.67
N SER A 43 5.36 0.64 -11.56
CA SER A 43 4.65 -0.01 -12.67
C SER A 43 4.42 0.97 -13.83
N LYS A 44 4.35 0.45 -15.06
CA LYS A 44 4.10 1.25 -16.28
C LYS A 44 2.81 2.07 -16.16
N PHE A 45 1.80 1.53 -15.48
CA PHE A 45 0.53 2.20 -15.24
C PHE A 45 0.73 3.51 -14.45
N PHE A 46 1.47 3.47 -13.35
CA PHE A 46 1.67 4.65 -12.52
C PHE A 46 2.58 5.69 -13.17
N LYS A 47 3.56 5.28 -13.99
CA LYS A 47 4.41 6.24 -14.71
C LYS A 47 3.63 7.19 -15.61
N THR A 48 2.48 6.76 -16.15
CA THR A 48 1.67 7.59 -17.03
C THR A 48 0.47 8.23 -16.33
N HIS A 49 -0.02 7.63 -15.23
CA HIS A 49 -1.27 8.06 -14.59
C HIS A 49 -1.08 8.65 -13.19
N SER A 50 0.14 8.69 -12.65
CA SER A 50 0.38 9.20 -11.31
C SER A 50 1.22 10.47 -11.26
N THR A 51 0.92 11.31 -10.28
CA THR A 51 1.69 12.52 -9.97
C THR A 51 1.67 12.71 -8.45
N SER A 52 2.84 13.03 -7.88
CA SER A 52 2.96 13.27 -6.45
C SER A 52 3.00 14.77 -6.15
N PHE A 53 2.34 15.18 -5.08
CA PHE A 53 2.37 16.54 -4.55
C PHE A 53 2.38 16.53 -3.02
N SER A 54 2.69 17.67 -2.40
CA SER A 54 2.72 17.81 -0.95
C SER A 54 1.44 18.48 -0.44
N VAL A 55 0.86 17.93 0.63
CA VAL A 55 -0.27 18.51 1.37
C VAL A 55 0.01 18.38 2.86
N ALA A 56 -0.09 19.49 3.60
CA ALA A 56 0.10 19.51 5.05
C ALA A 56 1.41 18.83 5.51
N GLY A 57 2.49 18.98 4.73
CA GLY A 57 3.80 18.38 5.03
C GLY A 57 3.93 16.88 4.70
N THR A 58 2.91 16.27 4.08
CA THR A 58 2.93 14.86 3.66
C THR A 58 2.87 14.73 2.15
N THR A 59 3.43 13.66 1.61
CA THR A 59 3.35 13.37 0.17
C THR A 59 2.05 12.62 -0.14
N VAL A 60 1.29 13.12 -1.10
CA VAL A 60 0.15 12.42 -1.69
C VAL A 60 0.51 12.07 -3.12
N THR A 61 0.29 10.81 -3.49
CA THR A 61 0.38 10.38 -4.89
C THR A 61 -1.03 10.28 -5.45
N GLU A 62 -1.37 11.21 -6.34
CA GLU A 62 -2.59 11.12 -7.12
C GLU A 62 -2.40 10.15 -8.27
N VAL A 63 -3.43 9.33 -8.48
CA VAL A 63 -3.56 8.39 -9.60
C VAL A 63 -4.83 8.78 -10.34
N LYS A 64 -4.64 9.41 -11.51
CA LYS A 64 -5.74 9.85 -12.35
C LYS A 64 -6.33 8.68 -13.12
N SER A 65 -7.65 8.68 -13.24
CA SER A 65 -8.30 7.85 -14.26
C SER A 65 -7.93 8.37 -15.65
N LYS A 66 -8.08 7.50 -16.67
CA LYS A 66 -7.96 7.90 -18.08
C LYS A 66 -8.99 8.95 -18.47
N TYR A 67 -10.10 9.03 -17.72
CA TYR A 67 -11.19 9.97 -17.92
C TYR A 67 -11.21 11.02 -16.81
N ASN A 68 -11.77 12.20 -17.10
CA ASN A 68 -11.99 13.20 -16.07
C ASN A 68 -13.01 12.66 -15.06
N SER A 69 -12.58 12.53 -13.81
CA SER A 69 -13.43 12.07 -12.71
C SER A 69 -13.89 13.25 -11.86
N ASP A 70 -15.17 13.25 -11.51
CA ASP A 70 -15.74 14.12 -10.47
C ASP A 70 -15.64 13.51 -9.07
N LYS A 71 -15.11 12.27 -8.96
CA LYS A 71 -15.06 11.50 -7.72
C LYS A 71 -13.62 11.26 -7.28
N LEU A 72 -13.39 11.48 -6.00
CA LEU A 72 -12.12 11.25 -5.33
C LEU A 72 -12.25 10.08 -4.35
N LEU A 73 -11.32 9.13 -4.44
CA LEU A 73 -11.11 8.10 -3.42
C LEU A 73 -9.82 8.41 -2.66
N VAL A 74 -9.93 8.63 -1.36
CA VAL A 74 -8.77 8.77 -0.49
C VAL A 74 -8.37 7.38 0.01
N PHE A 75 -7.19 6.91 -0.38
CA PHE A 75 -6.68 5.60 -0.04
C PHE A 75 -5.71 5.69 1.13
N ILE A 76 -6.15 5.20 2.29
CA ILE A 76 -5.33 5.07 3.50
C ILE A 76 -4.88 3.61 3.60
N HIS A 77 -3.58 3.37 3.42
CA HIS A 77 -3.03 2.02 3.40
C HIS A 77 -2.97 1.39 4.81
N GLY A 78 -2.88 0.05 4.85
CA GLY A 78 -2.63 -0.68 6.10
C GLY A 78 -1.14 -0.63 6.50
N GLY A 79 -0.79 -1.24 7.62
CA GLY A 79 0.59 -1.22 8.16
C GLY A 79 0.69 -0.81 9.63
N ALA A 80 -0.45 -0.84 10.35
CA ALA A 80 -0.53 -0.56 11.78
C ALA A 80 0.08 0.80 12.19
N PHE A 81 0.03 1.80 11.29
CA PHE A 81 0.65 3.11 11.45
C PHE A 81 2.19 3.12 11.58
N VAL A 82 2.86 1.99 11.32
CA VAL A 82 4.32 1.85 11.49
C VAL A 82 5.06 1.70 10.15
N SER A 83 4.42 1.15 9.11
CA SER A 83 5.01 0.97 7.78
C SER A 83 4.03 1.24 6.63
N GLY A 84 4.57 1.37 5.41
CA GLY A 84 3.85 1.45 4.14
C GLY A 84 3.99 2.78 3.38
N PRO A 85 3.29 2.94 2.24
CA PRO A 85 2.62 1.89 1.49
C PRO A 85 3.64 0.89 0.95
N SER A 86 3.19 -0.31 0.56
CA SER A 86 4.03 -1.40 0.06
C SER A 86 3.46 -1.89 -1.27
N GLN A 87 4.18 -2.76 -1.99
CA GLN A 87 3.78 -3.14 -3.35
C GLN A 87 2.31 -3.61 -3.47
N HIS A 88 1.82 -4.43 -2.55
CA HIS A 88 0.44 -4.92 -2.58
C HIS A 88 -0.62 -3.80 -2.40
N HIS A 89 -0.26 -2.70 -1.74
CA HIS A 89 -1.10 -1.51 -1.63
C HIS A 89 -1.19 -0.82 -3.00
N TRP A 90 -0.07 -0.66 -3.70
CA TRP A 90 -0.06 -0.15 -5.08
C TRP A 90 -0.81 -1.06 -6.05
N ASP A 91 -0.64 -2.37 -5.94
CA ASP A 91 -1.38 -3.33 -6.78
C ASP A 91 -2.90 -3.20 -6.57
N SER A 92 -3.32 -2.89 -5.33
CA SER A 92 -4.73 -2.63 -4.99
C SER A 92 -5.20 -1.32 -5.60
N VAL A 93 -4.43 -0.24 -5.49
CA VAL A 93 -4.73 1.04 -6.15
C VAL A 93 -4.83 0.88 -7.66
N GLU A 94 -3.92 0.14 -8.30
CA GLU A 94 -3.97 -0.11 -9.73
C GLU A 94 -5.26 -0.85 -10.14
N LYS A 95 -5.69 -1.85 -9.35
CA LYS A 95 -6.96 -2.56 -9.58
C LYS A 95 -8.16 -1.65 -9.40
N ILE A 96 -8.19 -0.83 -8.35
CA ILE A 96 -9.29 0.12 -8.12
C ILE A 96 -9.34 1.16 -9.25
N ALA A 97 -8.19 1.72 -9.64
CA ALA A 97 -8.11 2.71 -10.72
C ALA A 97 -8.51 2.15 -12.08
N LYS A 98 -8.28 0.85 -12.34
CA LYS A 98 -8.74 0.19 -13.57
C LYS A 98 -10.21 -0.22 -13.52
N GLY A 99 -10.71 -0.60 -12.34
CA GLY A 99 -12.09 -1.04 -12.15
C GLY A 99 -13.08 0.11 -11.92
N THR A 100 -12.58 1.32 -11.63
CA THR A 100 -13.38 2.51 -11.36
C THR A 100 -12.92 3.67 -12.23
N GLN A 101 -13.74 4.69 -12.36
CA GLN A 101 -13.35 5.95 -13.01
C GLN A 101 -12.89 7.00 -12.00
N TYR A 102 -12.52 6.61 -10.77
CA TYR A 102 -12.20 7.56 -9.71
C TYR A 102 -10.77 8.06 -9.82
N THR A 103 -10.55 9.33 -9.46
CA THR A 103 -9.22 9.80 -9.07
C THR A 103 -8.92 9.22 -7.70
N ILE A 104 -7.72 8.69 -7.51
CA ILE A 104 -7.31 8.08 -6.24
C ILE A 104 -6.14 8.84 -5.66
N TRP A 105 -6.22 9.20 -4.39
CA TRP A 105 -5.10 9.77 -3.64
C TRP A 105 -4.54 8.73 -2.69
N MET A 106 -3.32 8.26 -2.95
CA MET A 106 -2.54 7.47 -1.99
C MET A 106 -1.84 8.42 -1.03
N CYS A 107 -2.24 8.41 0.23
CA CYS A 107 -1.68 9.28 1.26
C CYS A 107 -0.49 8.61 1.95
N ASN A 108 0.71 9.19 1.84
CA ASN A 108 1.87 8.79 2.63
C ASN A 108 1.86 9.52 3.99
N TYR A 109 0.96 9.09 4.87
CA TYR A 109 0.76 9.69 6.19
C TYR A 109 1.96 9.45 7.14
N PRO A 110 2.14 10.29 8.20
CA PRO A 110 3.20 10.13 9.21
C PRO A 110 3.07 8.80 9.97
N LYS A 111 4.20 8.18 10.31
CA LYS A 111 4.21 6.84 10.90
C LYS A 111 4.91 6.87 12.24
N ALA A 112 4.31 6.21 13.22
CA ALA A 112 4.95 5.97 14.51
C ALA A 112 6.22 5.12 14.33
N PRO A 113 7.23 5.29 15.21
CA PRO A 113 7.19 6.09 16.45
C PRO A 113 7.51 7.59 16.28
N GLU A 114 7.91 8.04 15.10
CA GLU A 114 8.23 9.45 14.81
C GLU A 114 6.98 10.35 14.73
#